data_AF-A0A0D3J3H3-F1
#
_entry.id   AF-A0A0D3J3H3-F1
#
_cell.length_a   1.000
_cell.length_b   1.000
_cell.length_c   1.000
_cell.angle_alpha   90.00
_cell.angle_beta   90.00
_cell.angle_gamma   90.00
#
_symmetry.space_group_name_H-M   'P 1'
#
loop_
_entity.id
_entity.type
_entity.pdbx_description
1 polymer ?
#
loop_
_entity_poly.entity_id
_entity_poly.type
_entity_poly.pdbx_seq_one_letter_code
_entity_poly.pdbx_strand_id
1 'polypeptide(L)'
;MRQTLLRTRLGLSLAASVVGAVQMAQPARSRSSSAVLPLASSMQSSQRATAVLVHGLDSSKETWSGVLADLAAAGYPAVAYDLRGHGESPLGDPDEFEPAALASDVLAAVRAAGIKRCVLVGHSMGGRVAMRAAAIEAESGGASVLRAVVVEDMDISPRTAPELSAEKRREVAAWGDGGEGAPGRRFASWGACREALLPWYDADEVRVDSWRNKRVRPHPDSSWWSDINPLARRLAWERVLASDDGASAWRELSTTRP
;
A
#
# COMPACT_ATOMS: atom_id res chain seq x y z
N MET A 1 27.36 52.68 43.71
CA MET A 1 28.41 52.26 44.67
C MET A 1 28.00 50.95 45.31
N ARG A 2 28.94 50.02 45.57
CA ARG A 2 28.77 48.71 46.27
C ARG A 2 27.76 47.75 45.57
N GLN A 3 28.10 46.64 44.91
CA GLN A 3 29.18 45.63 45.02
C GLN A 3 28.92 44.53 46.07
N THR A 4 29.26 43.28 45.69
CA THR A 4 29.51 42.08 46.54
C THR A 4 28.32 41.17 46.89
N LEU A 5 28.18 40.06 46.13
CA LEU A 5 28.35 38.63 46.52
C LEU A 5 27.88 38.18 47.94
N LEU A 6 27.45 36.93 48.24
CA LEU A 6 28.11 35.65 47.90
C LEU A 6 27.34 34.41 48.50
N ARG A 7 27.18 33.29 47.76
CA ARG A 7 26.99 31.86 48.25
C ARG A 7 25.77 31.55 49.17
N THR A 8 25.23 30.33 49.34
CA THR A 8 25.44 28.95 48.81
C THR A 8 24.04 28.23 48.81
N ARG A 9 23.78 26.89 48.69
CA ARG A 9 24.60 25.65 48.75
C ARG A 9 24.12 24.58 47.74
N LEU A 10 24.00 23.30 48.15
CA LEU A 10 23.67 22.12 47.35
C LEU A 10 22.31 21.53 47.77
N GLY A 11 21.66 20.82 46.83
CA GLY A 11 20.63 19.82 47.10
C GLY A 11 20.50 18.89 45.89
N LEU A 12 20.84 17.60 46.05
CA LEU A 12 20.87 16.62 44.96
C LEU A 12 19.87 15.49 45.26
N SER A 13 18.97 15.18 44.32
CA SER A 13 18.32 13.86 44.26
C SER A 13 17.71 13.57 42.89
N LEU A 14 17.75 12.29 42.50
CA LEU A 14 16.97 11.72 41.40
C LEU A 14 15.71 11.07 41.97
N ALA A 15 14.57 11.20 41.29
CA ALA A 15 13.51 10.18 41.26
C ALA A 15 12.58 10.46 40.07
N ALA A 16 12.04 9.42 39.45
CA ALA A 16 11.04 9.52 38.39
C ALA A 16 9.72 8.91 38.85
N SER A 17 8.60 9.40 38.31
CA SER A 17 7.36 8.63 38.11
C SER A 17 6.41 9.36 37.15
N VAL A 18 5.43 8.61 36.63
CA VAL A 18 4.56 8.95 35.50
C VAL A 18 3.14 9.30 36.01
N VAL A 19 2.24 9.66 35.08
CA VAL A 19 0.80 9.97 35.22
C VAL A 19 0.53 11.47 35.50
N GLY A 20 -0.31 12.15 34.72
CA GLY A 20 -1.04 11.71 33.52
C GLY A 20 -1.94 12.78 32.91
N ALA A 21 -2.81 12.36 31.97
CA ALA A 21 -3.82 13.15 31.27
C ALA A 21 -3.32 14.36 30.43
N VAL A 22 -3.24 14.15 29.11
CA VAL A 22 -3.35 15.24 28.11
C VAL A 22 -4.76 15.19 27.53
N GLN A 23 -5.41 16.35 27.43
CA GLN A 23 -6.79 16.50 26.97
C GLN A 23 -6.95 16.03 25.51
N MET A 24 -7.94 15.18 25.23
CA MET A 24 -8.30 14.80 23.85
C MET A 24 -9.04 15.95 23.15
N ALA A 25 -8.29 16.86 22.52
CA ALA A 25 -8.85 17.81 21.56
C ALA A 25 -9.20 17.10 20.25
N GLN A 26 -10.47 17.19 19.80
CA GLN A 26 -10.88 16.63 18.51
C GLN A 26 -10.41 17.55 17.36
N PRO A 27 -9.67 17.03 16.35
CA PRO A 27 -9.44 17.76 15.12
C PRO A 27 -10.70 17.72 14.24
N ALA A 28 -11.07 18.87 13.67
CA ALA A 28 -12.10 18.95 12.63
C ALA A 28 -11.69 18.09 11.42
N ARG A 29 -12.63 17.29 10.88
CA ARG A 29 -12.32 16.33 9.81
C ARG A 29 -12.27 17.00 8.42
N SER A 30 -11.13 17.56 8.06
CA SER A 30 -10.68 17.61 6.66
C SER A 30 -9.68 16.48 6.43
N ARG A 31 -10.13 15.36 5.84
CA ARG A 31 -9.25 14.26 5.42
C ARG A 31 -8.84 14.47 3.96
N SER A 32 -7.53 14.53 3.70
CA SER A 32 -6.97 14.42 2.35
C SER A 32 -7.01 12.95 1.89
N SER A 33 -7.16 12.74 0.58
CA SER A 33 -7.12 11.43 -0.07
C SER A 33 -5.67 10.94 -0.16
N SER A 34 -5.26 10.04 0.73
CA SER A 34 -3.90 9.48 0.75
C SER A 34 -3.90 7.98 0.45
N ALA A 35 -3.13 7.58 -0.56
CA ALA A 35 -2.85 6.19 -0.92
C ALA A 35 -2.07 5.38 0.14
N VAL A 36 -1.77 5.99 1.29
CA VAL A 36 -0.91 5.46 2.35
C VAL A 36 -1.63 5.57 3.70
N LEU A 37 -1.76 4.47 4.44
CA LEU A 37 -2.19 4.55 5.84
C LEU A 37 -1.07 5.17 6.69
N PRO A 38 -1.39 6.17 7.55
CA PRO A 38 -0.38 6.97 8.23
C PRO A 38 0.45 6.18 9.26
N LEU A 39 1.69 6.60 9.45
CA LEU A 39 2.66 6.01 10.40
C LEU A 39 2.09 5.93 11.82
N ALA A 40 1.90 4.70 12.31
CA ALA A 40 1.68 4.43 13.73
C ALA A 40 3.04 4.38 14.46
N SER A 41 3.55 5.54 14.90
CA SER A 41 4.72 5.60 15.80
C SER A 41 4.80 6.93 16.56
N SER A 42 5.16 6.88 17.84
CA SER A 42 5.63 8.06 18.56
C SER A 42 6.98 8.50 18.00
N MET A 43 7.15 9.77 17.63
CA MET A 43 8.39 10.29 17.03
C MET A 43 9.57 10.38 18.02
N GLN A 44 10.10 9.21 18.39
CA GLN A 44 11.51 9.04 18.73
C GLN A 44 12.21 8.49 17.48
N SER A 45 13.46 8.91 17.23
CA SER A 45 14.21 8.59 16.00
C SER A 45 14.66 7.13 15.97
N SER A 46 13.76 6.21 15.64
CA SER A 46 14.06 4.78 15.55
C SER A 46 15.07 4.51 14.44
N GLN A 47 16.22 3.91 14.77
CA GLN A 47 17.17 3.42 13.76
C GLN A 47 16.63 2.23 12.92
N ARG A 48 15.46 1.69 13.29
CA ARG A 48 14.75 0.60 12.60
C ARG A 48 14.34 1.02 11.18
N ALA A 49 14.32 0.06 10.27
CA ALA A 49 13.72 0.25 8.95
C ALA A 49 12.19 0.21 9.06
N THR A 50 11.49 1.01 8.24
CA THR A 50 10.03 1.00 8.15
C THR A 50 9.55 -0.18 7.33
N ALA A 51 8.60 -0.97 7.85
CA ALA A 51 7.91 -1.97 7.06
C ALA A 51 6.94 -1.29 6.09
N VAL A 52 7.03 -1.61 4.80
CA VAL A 52 6.20 -1.03 3.74
C VAL A 52 5.42 -2.18 3.11
N LEU A 53 4.13 -2.23 3.40
CA LEU A 53 3.27 -3.38 3.11
C LEU A 53 2.52 -3.17 1.80
N VAL A 54 2.74 -4.07 0.83
CA VAL A 54 2.24 -4.01 -0.54
C VAL A 54 1.26 -5.17 -0.76
N HIS A 55 0.01 -4.87 -1.10
CA HIS A 55 -1.06 -5.86 -1.20
C HIS A 55 -1.01 -6.69 -2.49
N GLY A 56 -1.73 -7.82 -2.48
CA GLY A 56 -1.92 -8.69 -3.64
C GLY A 56 -3.02 -8.24 -4.59
N LEU A 57 -3.36 -9.10 -5.55
CA LEU A 57 -4.51 -8.94 -6.44
C LEU A 57 -5.84 -8.96 -5.65
N ASP A 58 -6.89 -8.35 -6.20
CA ASP A 58 -8.23 -8.28 -5.59
C ASP A 58 -8.20 -7.72 -4.15
N SER A 59 -7.35 -6.72 -3.87
CA SER A 59 -7.01 -6.30 -2.51
C SER A 59 -6.68 -4.81 -2.37
N SER A 60 -6.48 -4.34 -1.14
CA SER A 60 -6.12 -2.96 -0.79
C SER A 60 -5.30 -2.92 0.50
N LYS A 61 -4.71 -1.75 0.82
CA LYS A 61 -3.90 -1.50 2.02
C LYS A 61 -4.60 -1.85 3.33
N GLU A 62 -5.93 -1.79 3.36
CA GLU A 62 -6.77 -2.14 4.52
C GLU A 62 -6.60 -3.62 4.96
N THR A 63 -6.19 -4.50 4.04
CA THR A 63 -5.89 -5.92 4.32
C THR A 63 -4.75 -6.07 5.32
N TRP A 64 -3.83 -5.10 5.38
CA TRP A 64 -2.70 -5.07 6.31
C TRP A 64 -3.05 -4.50 7.69
N SER A 65 -4.29 -4.07 7.93
CA SER A 65 -4.70 -3.39 9.19
C SER A 65 -4.32 -4.13 10.47
N GLY A 66 -4.45 -5.46 10.52
CA GLY A 66 -4.00 -6.28 11.64
C GLY A 66 -2.47 -6.26 11.80
N VAL A 67 -1.74 -6.52 10.72
CA VAL A 67 -0.26 -6.53 10.70
C VAL A 67 0.32 -5.16 11.07
N LEU A 68 -0.33 -4.06 10.67
CA LEU A 68 0.04 -2.71 11.10
C LEU A 68 -0.12 -2.52 12.62
N ALA A 69 -1.18 -3.07 13.21
CA ALA A 69 -1.40 -3.01 14.66
C ALA A 69 -0.36 -3.86 15.42
N ASP A 70 -0.07 -5.07 14.95
CA ASP A 70 0.94 -5.96 15.56
C ASP A 70 2.36 -5.37 15.48
N LEU A 71 2.74 -4.81 14.32
CA LEU A 71 4.03 -4.13 14.15
C LEU A 71 4.14 -2.88 15.04
N ALA A 72 3.07 -2.09 15.15
CA ALA A 72 3.04 -0.93 16.04
C ALA A 72 3.15 -1.33 17.53
N ALA A 73 2.45 -2.39 17.94
CA ALA A 73 2.54 -2.95 19.30
C ALA A 73 3.96 -3.50 19.60
N ALA A 74 4.63 -4.07 18.60
CA ALA A 74 6.03 -4.50 18.68
C ALA A 74 7.07 -3.36 18.56
N GLY A 75 6.65 -2.10 18.36
CA GLY A 75 7.54 -0.95 18.25
C GLY A 75 8.30 -0.84 16.91
N TYR A 76 7.74 -1.40 15.83
CA TYR A 76 8.26 -1.29 14.47
C TYR A 76 7.46 -0.25 13.68
N PRO A 77 8.09 0.79 13.08
CA PRO A 77 7.39 1.70 12.20
C PRO A 77 6.90 0.95 10.95
N ALA A 78 5.63 1.13 10.59
CA ALA A 78 5.03 0.46 9.44
C ALA A 78 4.05 1.39 8.69
N VAL A 79 3.89 1.15 7.39
CA VAL A 79 2.90 1.77 6.49
C VAL A 79 2.39 0.74 5.48
N ALA A 80 1.17 0.91 4.98
CA ALA A 80 0.63 0.11 3.87
C ALA A 80 0.25 1.00 2.70
N TYR A 81 0.47 0.52 1.47
CA TYR A 81 0.33 1.25 0.22
C TYR A 81 -0.73 0.62 -0.70
N ASP A 82 -1.60 1.45 -1.28
CA ASP A 82 -2.52 1.06 -2.35
C ASP A 82 -1.83 1.14 -3.72
N LEU A 83 -1.76 0.01 -4.45
CA LEU A 83 -1.27 -0.04 -5.83
C LEU A 83 -2.23 0.68 -6.80
N ARG A 84 -1.77 0.97 -8.03
CA ARG A 84 -2.61 1.58 -9.09
C ARG A 84 -3.96 0.87 -9.23
N GLY A 85 -5.02 1.68 -9.23
CA GLY A 85 -6.42 1.26 -9.36
C GLY A 85 -7.00 0.50 -8.16
N HIS A 86 -6.27 0.40 -7.05
CA HIS A 86 -6.71 -0.27 -5.82
C HIS A 86 -6.90 0.73 -4.67
N GLY A 87 -7.69 0.35 -3.68
CA GLY A 87 -8.06 1.14 -2.49
C GLY A 87 -8.41 2.59 -2.83
N GLU A 88 -7.53 3.51 -2.44
CA GLU A 88 -7.67 4.97 -2.62
C GLU A 88 -6.67 5.56 -3.63
N SER A 89 -5.83 4.73 -4.26
CA SER A 89 -4.98 5.11 -5.40
C SER A 89 -5.79 5.15 -6.70
N PRO A 90 -5.58 6.12 -7.60
CA PRO A 90 -6.14 6.11 -8.96
C PRO A 90 -5.57 4.97 -9.80
N LEU A 91 -6.22 4.61 -10.90
CA LEU A 91 -5.67 3.73 -11.93
C LEU A 91 -4.43 4.37 -12.60
N GLY A 92 -4.51 5.67 -12.90
CA GLY A 92 -3.49 6.34 -13.71
C GLY A 92 -3.53 5.88 -15.16
N ASP A 93 -2.37 5.86 -15.82
CA ASP A 93 -2.24 5.35 -17.19
C ASP A 93 -2.33 3.81 -17.21
N PRO A 94 -3.25 3.19 -17.97
CA PRO A 94 -3.36 1.74 -18.13
C PRO A 94 -2.12 1.06 -18.74
N ASP A 95 -1.31 1.78 -19.51
CA ASP A 95 -0.09 1.24 -20.12
C ASP A 95 1.10 1.18 -19.16
N GLU A 96 1.07 1.95 -18.06
CA GLU A 96 2.05 1.93 -16.97
C GLU A 96 1.69 0.93 -15.85
N PHE A 97 1.26 -0.30 -16.20
CA PHE A 97 0.87 -1.33 -15.22
C PHE A 97 1.84 -2.52 -15.11
N GLU A 98 3.01 -2.43 -15.74
CA GLU A 98 4.07 -3.44 -15.63
C GLU A 98 4.67 -3.53 -14.21
N PRO A 99 5.28 -4.67 -13.80
CA PRO A 99 5.89 -4.79 -12.46
C PRO A 99 6.90 -3.69 -12.13
N ALA A 100 7.67 -3.21 -13.11
CA ALA A 100 8.63 -2.13 -12.95
C ALA A 100 7.97 -0.74 -12.73
N ALA A 101 6.80 -0.49 -13.32
CA ALA A 101 6.05 0.76 -13.11
C ALA A 101 5.47 0.79 -11.68
N LEU A 102 4.76 -0.28 -11.30
CA LEU A 102 4.22 -0.43 -9.94
C LEU A 102 5.32 -0.40 -8.87
N ALA A 103 6.49 -0.96 -9.15
CA ALA A 103 7.65 -0.91 -8.27
C ALA A 103 8.21 0.53 -8.13
N SER A 104 8.24 1.28 -9.23
CA SER A 104 8.65 2.68 -9.24
C SER A 104 7.69 3.55 -8.43
N ASP A 105 6.37 3.33 -8.52
CA ASP A 105 5.38 4.03 -7.70
C ASP A 105 5.61 3.79 -6.20
N VAL A 106 5.85 2.53 -5.79
CA VAL A 106 6.17 2.17 -4.40
C VAL A 106 7.44 2.86 -3.93
N LEU A 107 8.52 2.83 -4.73
CA LEU A 107 9.78 3.49 -4.38
C LEU A 107 9.67 5.02 -4.33
N ALA A 108 8.81 5.62 -5.16
CA ALA A 108 8.49 7.04 -5.13
C ALA A 108 7.68 7.41 -3.89
N ALA A 109 6.66 6.62 -3.53
CA ALA A 109 5.86 6.81 -2.32
C ALA A 109 6.71 6.69 -1.04
N VAL A 110 7.62 5.72 -0.97
CA VAL A 110 8.60 5.56 0.13
C VAL A 110 9.49 6.80 0.27
N ARG A 111 10.00 7.33 -0.86
CA ARG A 111 10.82 8.56 -0.88
C ARG A 111 10.03 9.80 -0.46
N ALA A 112 8.80 9.96 -0.96
CA ALA A 112 7.90 11.07 -0.66
C ALA A 112 7.46 11.08 0.82
N ALA A 113 7.22 9.90 1.40
CA ALA A 113 6.99 9.72 2.84
C ALA A 113 8.25 9.97 3.71
N GLY A 114 9.38 10.36 3.10
CA GLY A 114 10.63 10.66 3.79
C GLY A 114 11.38 9.43 4.33
N ILE A 115 10.91 8.21 4.06
CA ILE A 115 11.46 6.97 4.62
C ILE A 115 12.87 6.74 4.05
N LYS A 116 13.88 6.69 4.95
CA LYS A 116 15.30 6.55 4.58
C LYS A 116 15.82 5.11 4.66
N ARG A 117 15.07 4.22 5.34
CA ARG A 117 15.36 2.79 5.46
C ARG A 117 14.04 2.03 5.47
N CYS A 118 13.83 1.08 4.56
CA CYS A 118 12.61 0.27 4.52
C CYS A 118 12.88 -1.24 4.38
N VAL A 119 11.87 -2.02 4.74
CA VAL A 119 11.69 -3.42 4.31
C VAL A 119 10.40 -3.46 3.51
N LEU A 120 10.47 -3.89 2.25
CA LEU A 120 9.24 -4.12 1.46
C LEU A 120 8.68 -5.48 1.85
N VAL A 121 7.39 -5.55 2.15
CA VAL A 121 6.65 -6.80 2.40
C VAL A 121 5.57 -6.90 1.35
N GLY A 122 5.68 -7.88 0.46
CA GLY A 122 4.75 -8.07 -0.66
C GLY A 122 3.97 -9.36 -0.55
N HIS A 123 2.65 -9.26 -0.38
CA HIS A 123 1.73 -10.41 -0.46
C HIS A 123 1.33 -10.65 -1.91
N SER A 124 1.38 -11.90 -2.37
CA SER A 124 0.95 -12.33 -3.70
C SER A 124 1.54 -11.42 -4.79
N MET A 125 0.71 -10.84 -5.68
CA MET A 125 1.13 -9.86 -6.69
C MET A 125 2.09 -8.77 -6.16
N GLY A 126 1.88 -8.27 -4.95
CA GLY A 126 2.75 -7.29 -4.29
C GLY A 126 4.17 -7.81 -4.04
N GLY A 127 4.36 -9.13 -3.95
CA GLY A 127 5.66 -9.79 -3.91
C GLY A 127 6.48 -9.59 -5.18
N ARG A 128 5.86 -9.64 -6.36
CA ARG A 128 6.54 -9.35 -7.63
C ARG A 128 6.95 -7.89 -7.74
N VAL A 129 6.07 -6.99 -7.30
CA VAL A 129 6.37 -5.54 -7.19
C VAL A 129 7.54 -5.30 -6.23
N ALA A 130 7.55 -5.94 -5.06
CA ALA A 130 8.61 -5.80 -4.07
C ALA A 130 9.96 -6.38 -4.54
N MET A 131 9.95 -7.51 -5.24
CA MET A 131 11.15 -8.07 -5.88
C MET A 131 11.69 -7.14 -6.98
N ARG A 132 10.83 -6.59 -7.84
CA ARG A 132 11.28 -5.68 -8.91
C ARG A 132 11.81 -4.35 -8.37
N ALA A 133 11.20 -3.84 -7.30
CA ALA A 133 11.68 -2.66 -6.59
C ALA A 133 13.11 -2.86 -6.02
N ALA A 134 13.45 -4.07 -5.56
CA ALA A 134 14.81 -4.37 -5.12
C ALA A 134 15.84 -4.30 -6.24
N ALA A 135 15.46 -4.73 -7.45
CA ALA A 135 16.34 -4.68 -8.61
C ALA A 135 16.55 -3.24 -9.08
N ILE A 136 15.49 -2.44 -9.19
CA ILE A 136 15.58 -0.99 -9.52
C ILE A 136 16.47 -0.24 -8.51
N GLU A 137 16.37 -0.57 -7.22
CA GLU A 137 17.27 0.01 -6.19
C GLU A 137 18.74 -0.38 -6.39
N ALA A 138 19.04 -1.63 -6.77
CA ALA A 138 20.40 -2.11 -7.02
C ALA A 138 20.99 -1.57 -8.35
N GLU A 139 20.20 -1.63 -9.43
CA GLU A 139 20.51 -1.08 -10.75
C GLU A 139 20.88 0.41 -10.68
N SER A 140 20.29 1.16 -9.75
CA SER A 140 20.56 2.59 -9.56
C SER A 140 21.99 2.93 -9.15
N GLY A 141 22.76 1.96 -8.60
CA GLY A 141 24.11 2.17 -8.05
C GLY A 141 24.17 3.12 -6.84
N GLY A 142 23.03 3.62 -6.36
CA GLY A 142 22.94 4.64 -5.32
C GLY A 142 22.88 4.08 -3.90
N ALA A 143 22.81 4.99 -2.92
CA ALA A 143 22.58 4.64 -1.52
C ALA A 143 21.12 4.20 -1.30
N SER A 144 20.85 2.90 -1.53
CA SER A 144 19.50 2.32 -1.45
C SER A 144 18.78 2.59 -0.12
N VAL A 145 17.47 2.85 -0.19
CA VAL A 145 16.59 2.88 1.00
C VAL A 145 16.23 1.48 1.48
N LEU A 146 16.22 0.50 0.57
CA LEU A 146 15.83 -0.87 0.87
C LEU A 146 16.84 -1.60 1.75
N ARG A 147 16.34 -2.48 2.64
CA ARG A 147 17.16 -3.26 3.58
C ARG A 147 16.83 -4.75 3.61
N ALA A 148 15.62 -5.13 3.20
CA ALA A 148 15.22 -6.49 2.90
C ALA A 148 13.93 -6.47 2.05
N VAL A 149 13.65 -7.58 1.37
CA VAL A 149 12.32 -7.91 0.84
C VAL A 149 11.79 -9.12 1.61
N VAL A 150 10.50 -9.09 1.95
CA VAL A 150 9.74 -10.26 2.38
C VAL A 150 8.69 -10.54 1.31
N VAL A 151 8.72 -11.74 0.74
CA VAL A 151 7.72 -12.23 -0.21
C VAL A 151 6.83 -13.22 0.52
N GLU A 152 5.51 -13.04 0.43
CA GLU A 152 4.51 -13.85 1.13
C GLU A 152 3.45 -14.31 0.12
N ASP A 153 3.15 -15.62 0.11
CA ASP A 153 2.30 -16.33 -0.87
C ASP A 153 2.46 -15.89 -2.34
N MET A 154 3.69 -15.87 -2.85
CA MET A 154 3.95 -15.62 -4.28
C MET A 154 5.04 -16.52 -4.87
N ASP A 155 4.76 -17.04 -6.05
CA ASP A 155 5.67 -17.81 -6.89
C ASP A 155 6.52 -16.94 -7.84
N ILE A 156 7.48 -17.59 -8.50
CA ILE A 156 8.37 -17.01 -9.50
C ILE A 156 7.96 -17.37 -10.94
N SER A 157 6.69 -17.74 -11.18
CA SER A 157 6.26 -18.41 -12.41
C SER A 157 5.18 -17.62 -13.17
N PRO A 158 5.34 -17.32 -14.47
CA PRO A 158 4.27 -16.81 -15.33
C PRO A 158 2.95 -17.55 -15.15
N ARG A 159 1.86 -16.80 -14.95
CA ARG A 159 0.49 -17.31 -14.80
C ARG A 159 -0.34 -16.85 -15.99
N THR A 160 -1.07 -17.76 -16.63
CA THR A 160 -1.99 -17.43 -17.72
C THR A 160 -3.17 -16.61 -17.19
N ALA A 161 -3.45 -15.45 -17.80
CA ALA A 161 -4.65 -14.69 -17.53
C ALA A 161 -5.92 -15.47 -17.96
N PRO A 162 -7.04 -15.42 -17.23
CA PRO A 162 -8.30 -16.03 -17.66
C PRO A 162 -8.72 -15.54 -19.05
N GLU A 163 -9.25 -16.42 -19.90
CA GLU A 163 -9.73 -16.02 -21.23
C GLU A 163 -11.01 -15.18 -21.15
N LEU A 164 -11.14 -14.20 -22.06
CA LEU A 164 -12.26 -13.27 -22.09
C LEU A 164 -12.77 -13.05 -23.51
N SER A 165 -14.10 -13.02 -23.67
CA SER A 165 -14.74 -12.71 -24.94
C SER A 165 -14.31 -11.33 -25.46
N ALA A 166 -14.34 -11.14 -26.78
CA ALA A 166 -13.99 -9.86 -27.38
C ALA A 166 -14.93 -8.71 -26.95
N GLU A 167 -16.16 -9.05 -26.58
CA GLU A 167 -17.11 -8.14 -25.94
C GLU A 167 -16.67 -7.78 -24.51
N LYS A 168 -16.39 -8.78 -23.67
CA LYS A 168 -15.98 -8.54 -22.29
C LYS A 168 -14.67 -7.75 -22.22
N ARG A 169 -13.72 -7.99 -23.13
CA ARG A 169 -12.49 -7.18 -23.24
C ARG A 169 -12.75 -5.71 -23.59
N ARG A 170 -13.78 -5.40 -24.39
CA ARG A 170 -14.18 -3.99 -24.66
C ARG A 170 -14.82 -3.34 -23.44
N GLU A 171 -15.64 -4.07 -22.68
CA GLU A 171 -16.11 -3.57 -21.38
C GLU A 171 -14.92 -3.29 -20.45
N VAL A 172 -13.93 -4.19 -20.39
CA VAL A 172 -12.75 -4.05 -19.52
C VAL A 172 -11.96 -2.79 -19.84
N ALA A 173 -11.67 -2.55 -21.12
CA ALA A 173 -10.93 -1.38 -21.57
C ALA A 173 -11.67 -0.04 -21.34
N ALA A 174 -12.97 -0.05 -21.01
CA ALA A 174 -13.74 1.16 -20.76
C ALA A 174 -13.62 1.68 -19.31
N TRP A 175 -13.24 0.84 -18.33
CA TRP A 175 -13.16 1.27 -16.93
C TRP A 175 -12.00 2.23 -16.66
N GLY A 176 -12.22 3.18 -15.76
CA GLY A 176 -11.24 4.15 -15.31
C GLY A 176 -11.54 4.61 -13.89
N ASP A 177 -11.25 5.88 -13.57
CA ASP A 177 -11.50 6.43 -12.23
C ASP A 177 -12.82 7.21 -12.08
N GLY A 178 -13.68 7.23 -13.12
CA GLY A 178 -15.02 7.85 -13.05
C GLY A 178 -15.13 9.25 -13.65
N GLY A 179 -14.41 9.53 -14.74
CA GLY A 179 -14.53 10.76 -15.53
C GLY A 179 -15.58 10.67 -16.63
N GLU A 180 -15.54 11.60 -17.59
CA GLU A 180 -16.37 11.50 -18.81
C GLU A 180 -16.04 10.22 -19.59
N GLY A 181 -17.07 9.45 -19.93
CA GLY A 181 -16.97 8.23 -20.76
C GLY A 181 -16.47 6.95 -20.05
N ALA A 182 -15.85 7.03 -18.86
CA ALA A 182 -15.22 5.89 -18.21
C ALA A 182 -15.86 5.54 -16.85
N PRO A 183 -16.44 4.33 -16.65
CA PRO A 183 -16.96 3.89 -15.36
C PRO A 183 -15.90 3.93 -14.25
N GLY A 184 -16.28 4.51 -13.11
CA GLY A 184 -15.43 4.61 -11.92
C GLY A 184 -15.81 3.62 -10.82
N ARG A 185 -15.01 3.59 -9.76
CA ARG A 185 -15.19 2.70 -8.59
C ARG A 185 -16.32 3.13 -7.62
N ARG A 186 -17.19 4.06 -8.02
CA ARG A 186 -18.24 4.67 -7.20
C ARG A 186 -19.62 4.28 -7.72
N PHE A 187 -20.48 3.81 -6.81
CA PHE A 187 -21.80 3.26 -7.14
C PHE A 187 -22.89 3.85 -6.24
N ALA A 188 -24.13 3.93 -6.74
CA ALA A 188 -25.27 4.44 -5.96
C ALA A 188 -25.71 3.51 -4.80
N SER A 189 -25.38 2.22 -4.87
CA SER A 189 -25.75 1.25 -3.83
C SER A 189 -24.82 0.02 -3.85
N TRP A 190 -24.90 -0.80 -2.79
CA TRP A 190 -24.29 -2.14 -2.79
C TRP A 190 -24.79 -3.00 -3.97
N GLY A 191 -26.09 -2.95 -4.28
CA GLY A 191 -26.66 -3.72 -5.39
C GLY A 191 -26.04 -3.34 -6.74
N ALA A 192 -25.95 -2.05 -7.03
CA ALA A 192 -25.32 -1.55 -8.26
C ALA A 192 -23.81 -1.90 -8.33
N CYS A 193 -23.12 -1.93 -7.19
CA CYS A 193 -21.72 -2.38 -7.14
C CYS A 193 -21.60 -3.89 -7.39
N ARG A 194 -22.45 -4.71 -6.75
CA ARG A 194 -22.50 -6.17 -6.96
C ARG A 194 -22.80 -6.50 -8.42
N GLU A 195 -23.81 -5.87 -9.01
CA GLU A 195 -24.18 -6.01 -10.42
C GLU A 195 -23.02 -5.62 -11.35
N ALA A 196 -22.39 -4.48 -11.11
CA ALA A 196 -21.25 -4.02 -11.90
C ALA A 196 -20.00 -4.91 -11.76
N LEU A 197 -19.76 -5.55 -10.61
CA LEU A 197 -18.58 -6.37 -10.34
C LEU A 197 -18.78 -7.87 -10.61
N LEU A 198 -19.98 -8.43 -10.47
CA LEU A 198 -20.18 -9.89 -10.56
C LEU A 198 -19.73 -10.52 -11.90
N PRO A 199 -19.99 -9.92 -13.08
CA PRO A 199 -19.53 -10.46 -14.36
C PRO A 199 -18.00 -10.45 -14.59
N TRP A 200 -17.21 -10.01 -13.61
CA TRP A 200 -15.75 -9.85 -13.71
C TRP A 200 -14.99 -10.90 -12.91
N TYR A 201 -15.66 -11.48 -11.93
CA TYR A 201 -15.14 -12.54 -11.07
C TYR A 201 -15.87 -13.84 -11.38
N ASP A 202 -15.99 -14.13 -12.67
CA ASP A 202 -16.40 -15.45 -13.17
C ASP A 202 -17.81 -15.87 -12.69
N ALA A 203 -18.65 -14.87 -12.39
CA ALA A 203 -19.97 -14.98 -11.75
C ALA A 203 -19.98 -15.64 -10.35
N ASP A 204 -18.85 -15.62 -9.64
CA ASP A 204 -18.72 -16.09 -8.26
C ASP A 204 -19.41 -15.14 -7.27
N GLU A 205 -20.72 -15.35 -7.10
CA GLU A 205 -21.56 -14.59 -6.17
C GLU A 205 -21.02 -14.65 -4.74
N VAL A 206 -20.52 -15.81 -4.30
CA VAL A 206 -20.02 -16.03 -2.93
C VAL A 206 -18.80 -15.15 -2.67
N ARG A 207 -17.85 -15.09 -3.61
CA ARG A 207 -16.66 -14.23 -3.54
C ARG A 207 -17.04 -12.76 -3.54
N VAL A 208 -17.91 -12.31 -4.43
CA VAL A 208 -18.29 -10.89 -4.54
C VAL A 208 -19.09 -10.44 -3.31
N ASP A 209 -20.10 -11.20 -2.86
CA ASP A 209 -20.87 -10.89 -1.65
C ASP A 209 -19.99 -10.88 -0.39
N SER A 210 -18.91 -11.67 -0.35
CA SER A 210 -17.96 -11.70 0.79
C SER A 210 -17.23 -10.37 1.04
N TRP A 211 -17.19 -9.46 0.04
CA TRP A 211 -16.48 -8.17 0.12
C TRP A 211 -17.30 -7.02 0.68
N ARG A 212 -18.62 -7.20 0.85
CA ARG A 212 -19.48 -6.15 1.38
C ARG A 212 -19.00 -5.73 2.77
N ASN A 213 -18.77 -4.42 2.94
CA ASN A 213 -18.15 -3.80 4.12
C ASN A 213 -16.69 -4.22 4.37
N LYS A 214 -15.98 -4.74 3.36
CA LYS A 214 -14.54 -5.06 3.40
C LYS A 214 -13.79 -4.40 2.24
N ARG A 215 -13.91 -4.96 1.03
CA ARG A 215 -13.31 -4.43 -0.21
C ARG A 215 -14.30 -3.59 -1.02
N VAL A 216 -15.59 -3.68 -0.70
CA VAL A 216 -16.62 -2.79 -1.22
C VAL A 216 -17.33 -2.16 -0.02
N ARG A 217 -17.15 -0.87 0.17
CA ARG A 217 -17.44 -0.15 1.43
C ARG A 217 -18.39 1.03 1.23
N PRO A 218 -19.27 1.33 2.21
CA PRO A 218 -20.04 2.57 2.22
C PRO A 218 -19.12 3.80 2.23
N HIS A 219 -19.49 4.83 1.48
CA HIS A 219 -18.78 6.10 1.38
C HIS A 219 -19.56 7.21 2.13
N PRO A 220 -18.91 8.24 2.72
CA PRO A 220 -19.57 9.26 3.55
C PRO A 220 -20.74 10.06 2.95
N ASP A 221 -20.93 10.04 1.63
CA ASP A 221 -22.05 10.69 0.91
C ASP A 221 -23.16 9.69 0.52
N SER A 222 -23.26 8.57 1.24
CA SER A 222 -24.20 7.46 1.01
C SER A 222 -23.98 6.64 -0.27
N SER A 223 -22.98 6.99 -1.11
CA SER A 223 -22.54 6.12 -2.19
C SER A 223 -21.78 4.89 -1.66
N TRP A 224 -21.42 3.96 -2.56
CA TRP A 224 -20.55 2.82 -2.28
C TRP A 224 -19.27 2.94 -3.11
N TRP A 225 -18.16 2.47 -2.55
CA TRP A 225 -16.83 2.47 -3.18
C TRP A 225 -16.29 1.04 -3.30
N SER A 226 -15.76 0.68 -4.47
CA SER A 226 -14.94 -0.52 -4.66
C SER A 226 -13.46 -0.18 -4.46
N ASP A 227 -12.77 -0.88 -3.58
CA ASP A 227 -11.32 -0.82 -3.44
C ASP A 227 -10.59 -1.52 -4.62
N ILE A 228 -11.28 -2.01 -5.64
CA ILE A 228 -10.68 -2.68 -6.80
C ILE A 228 -11.27 -2.10 -8.10
N ASN A 229 -10.41 -1.63 -9.01
CA ASN A 229 -10.79 -1.28 -10.37
C ASN A 229 -10.77 -2.57 -11.24
N PRO A 230 -11.86 -2.92 -11.97
CA PRO A 230 -11.88 -4.10 -12.82
C PRO A 230 -10.84 -4.09 -13.96
N LEU A 231 -10.44 -2.92 -14.47
CA LEU A 231 -9.32 -2.81 -15.41
C LEU A 231 -7.97 -3.05 -14.70
N ALA A 232 -7.75 -2.51 -13.50
CA ALA A 232 -6.54 -2.82 -12.72
C ALA A 232 -6.39 -4.31 -12.42
N ARG A 233 -7.50 -5.01 -12.11
CA ARG A 233 -7.51 -6.48 -11.98
C ARG A 233 -7.11 -7.19 -13.28
N ARG A 234 -7.57 -6.69 -14.43
CA ARG A 234 -7.19 -7.29 -15.73
C ARG A 234 -5.72 -7.06 -16.04
N LEU A 235 -5.25 -5.83 -15.93
CA LEU A 235 -3.85 -5.46 -16.16
C LEU A 235 -2.91 -6.22 -15.24
N ALA A 236 -3.29 -6.40 -13.96
CA ALA A 236 -2.58 -7.26 -13.03
C ALA A 236 -2.41 -8.71 -13.55
N TRP A 237 -3.46 -9.30 -14.13
CA TRP A 237 -3.36 -10.62 -14.75
C TRP A 237 -2.49 -10.63 -16.02
N GLU A 238 -2.71 -9.70 -16.93
CA GLU A 238 -2.07 -9.66 -18.26
C GLU A 238 -0.61 -9.20 -18.24
N ARG A 239 -0.22 -8.38 -17.26
CA ARG A 239 1.08 -7.71 -17.20
C ARG A 239 1.90 -8.15 -15.98
N VAL A 240 1.31 -8.15 -14.78
CA VAL A 240 2.07 -8.45 -13.55
C VAL A 240 2.19 -9.96 -13.26
N LEU A 241 1.11 -10.73 -13.50
CA LEU A 241 1.08 -12.16 -13.23
C LEU A 241 1.54 -13.02 -14.43
N ALA A 242 1.33 -12.54 -15.65
CA ALA A 242 1.86 -13.19 -16.86
C ALA A 242 3.36 -12.93 -17.09
N SER A 243 3.91 -11.79 -16.63
CA SER A 243 5.35 -11.48 -16.74
C SER A 243 6.19 -12.23 -15.70
N ASP A 244 7.42 -12.60 -16.07
CA ASP A 244 8.45 -13.08 -15.16
C ASP A 244 9.43 -11.98 -14.68
N ASP A 245 9.29 -10.72 -15.12
CA ASP A 245 10.24 -9.61 -14.85
C ASP A 245 10.65 -9.51 -13.36
N GLY A 246 9.70 -9.45 -12.44
CA GLY A 246 10.00 -9.41 -11.00
C GLY A 246 10.71 -10.66 -10.47
N ALA A 247 10.54 -11.81 -11.12
CA ALA A 247 11.20 -13.08 -10.77
C ALA A 247 12.56 -13.26 -11.46
N SER A 248 12.74 -12.75 -12.67
CA SER A 248 14.04 -12.68 -13.37
C SER A 248 14.97 -11.70 -12.66
N ALA A 249 14.48 -10.51 -12.35
CA ALA A 249 15.23 -9.50 -11.61
C ALA A 249 15.65 -10.00 -10.20
N TRP A 250 14.78 -10.76 -9.51
CA TRP A 250 15.17 -11.41 -8.24
C TRP A 250 16.23 -12.51 -8.43
N ARG A 251 16.14 -13.32 -9.49
CA ARG A 251 17.16 -14.33 -9.82
C ARG A 251 18.52 -13.67 -10.03
N GLU A 252 18.57 -12.58 -10.80
CA GLU A 252 19.80 -11.82 -11.09
C GLU A 252 20.41 -11.22 -9.81
N LEU A 253 19.60 -10.62 -8.92
CA LEU A 253 20.05 -10.18 -7.59
C LEU A 253 20.59 -11.34 -6.73
N SER A 254 20.00 -12.52 -6.82
CA SER A 254 20.36 -13.67 -5.99
C SER A 254 21.68 -14.33 -6.42
N THR A 255 22.03 -14.23 -7.71
CA THR A 255 23.29 -14.76 -8.27
C THR A 255 24.42 -13.73 -8.24
N THR A 256 24.10 -12.43 -8.33
CA THR A 256 25.09 -11.33 -8.22
C THR A 256 25.47 -11.00 -6.77
N ARG A 257 26.01 -12.00 -6.06
CA ARG A 257 26.71 -11.72 -4.80
C ARG A 257 28.06 -11.03 -5.05
N PRO A 258 28.40 -9.97 -4.29
CA PRO A 258 29.79 -9.55 -4.09
C PRO A 258 30.54 -10.51 -3.14
#